data_AF-A0A182N3K9-F1
#
_entry.id   AF-A0A182N3K9-F1
#
_cell.length_a   1.000
_cell.length_b   1.000
_cell.length_c   1.000
_cell.angle_alpha   90.00
_cell.angle_beta   90.00
_cell.angle_gamma   90.00
#
_symmetry.space_group_name_H-M   'P 1'
#
loop_
_entity.id
_entity.type
_entity.pdbx_description
1 polymer ?
#
loop_
_entity_poly.entity_id
_entity_poly.type
_entity_poly.pdbx_seq_one_letter_code
_entity_poly.pdbx_strand_id
1 'polypeptide(L)'
;MALSRFEYVKQFEQEEKLLPNSWIVVRIDGKGFHRFCNVHAFNKPNDLDALQLMNLAGMTVMQEFNEIAIGYGQSDEYSFVFRREASVYQRRRDKLVSYVASLFTSAYMFHWKRIFDQRALAMRYPPSFDARAVLYPTDENLRDYLSWRQADVHVNNLYNTTFWNLVASGLSNADAEKRLQGTLASDKNEILFSQFGINYNNEPVMYRKGTILLPKSVNADGKKQRFIVPLFEDLIGDAFWTKHPEVLDKKAKTDTVYELDEHKTQPVILYQLEVQDRRKAGMSKTEPKAKVLLEPDSS
;
A
#
# COMPACT_ATOMS: atom_id res chain seq x y z
N MET A 1 4.47 43.85 -12.53
CA MET A 1 5.08 43.28 -11.31
C MET A 1 6.58 43.36 -11.46
N ALA A 2 7.29 44.05 -10.57
CA ALA A 2 8.75 44.08 -10.60
C ALA A 2 9.27 42.68 -10.24
N LEU A 3 9.86 41.98 -11.21
CA LEU A 3 10.57 40.73 -10.97
C LEU A 3 11.73 41.05 -10.02
N SER A 4 11.85 40.29 -8.93
CA SER A 4 12.92 40.49 -7.95
C SER A 4 14.28 40.31 -8.61
N ARG A 5 15.29 41.10 -8.24
CA ARG A 5 16.68 40.93 -8.74
C ARG A 5 17.25 39.53 -8.47
N PHE A 6 16.61 38.75 -7.60
CA PHE A 6 17.00 37.40 -7.24
C PHE A 6 16.28 36.31 -8.07
N GLU A 7 15.34 36.66 -8.95
CA GLU A 7 14.51 35.67 -9.66
C GLU A 7 15.30 34.79 -10.64
N TYR A 8 16.48 35.22 -11.08
CA TYR A 8 17.36 34.44 -11.93
C TYR A 8 17.72 33.06 -11.32
N VAL A 9 17.69 32.91 -9.99
CA VAL A 9 18.01 31.63 -9.33
C VAL A 9 17.01 30.52 -9.68
N LYS A 10 15.77 30.86 -10.07
CA LYS A 10 14.78 29.86 -10.53
C LYS A 10 15.22 29.15 -11.81
N GLN A 11 16.08 29.76 -12.62
CA GLN A 11 16.57 29.16 -13.86
C GLN A 11 17.51 27.97 -13.62
N PHE A 12 17.99 27.78 -12.39
CA PHE A 12 18.82 26.63 -12.00
C PHE A 12 17.98 25.40 -11.65
N GLU A 13 16.67 25.53 -11.46
CA GLU A 13 15.79 24.40 -11.23
C GLU A 13 15.74 23.51 -12.48
N GLN A 14 16.07 22.23 -12.32
CA GLN A 14 15.93 21.23 -13.38
C GLN A 14 14.68 20.41 -13.12
N GLU A 15 13.71 20.51 -14.03
CA GLU A 15 12.48 19.74 -13.93
C GLU A 15 12.56 18.50 -14.83
N GLU A 16 12.59 17.31 -14.23
CA GLU A 16 12.49 16.05 -14.97
C GLU A 16 11.02 15.66 -15.17
N LYS A 17 10.55 15.76 -16.41
CA LYS A 17 9.23 15.24 -16.82
C LYS A 17 9.36 13.81 -17.32
N LEU A 18 8.60 12.91 -16.71
CA LEU A 18 8.60 11.50 -17.07
C LEU A 18 7.92 11.27 -18.44
N LEU A 19 8.47 10.34 -19.23
CA LEU A 19 8.03 10.03 -20.59
C LEU A 19 6.49 9.81 -20.64
N PRO A 20 5.75 10.43 -21.58
CA PRO A 20 4.31 10.16 -21.75
C PRO A 20 4.03 8.72 -22.19
N ASN A 21 2.79 8.25 -21.99
CA ASN A 21 2.30 6.92 -22.41
C ASN A 21 3.08 5.71 -21.85
N SER A 22 3.85 5.92 -20.77
CA SER A 22 4.49 4.87 -20.00
C SER A 22 3.86 4.74 -18.62
N TRP A 23 3.78 3.52 -18.10
CA TRP A 23 3.45 3.28 -16.69
C TRP A 23 4.48 3.98 -15.81
N ILE A 24 4.02 4.64 -14.75
CA ILE A 24 4.94 5.18 -13.73
C ILE A 24 4.75 4.32 -12.49
N VAL A 25 5.80 3.65 -12.05
CA VAL A 25 5.82 2.94 -10.79
C VAL A 25 6.59 3.78 -9.78
N VAL A 26 5.89 4.26 -8.77
CA VAL A 26 6.53 4.87 -7.60
C VAL A 26 6.65 3.80 -6.53
N ARG A 27 7.87 3.31 -6.29
CA ARG A 27 8.16 2.36 -5.22
C ARG A 27 8.71 3.11 -4.01
N ILE A 28 8.18 2.79 -2.83
CA ILE A 28 8.66 3.26 -1.54
C ILE A 28 9.27 2.10 -0.75
N ASP A 29 10.24 2.40 0.11
CA ASP A 29 10.94 1.43 0.94
C ASP A 29 11.26 2.02 2.32
N GLY A 30 11.08 1.23 3.38
CA GLY A 30 11.32 1.62 4.75
C GLY A 30 12.79 1.85 5.07
N LYS A 31 13.19 3.11 5.33
CA LYS A 31 14.59 3.42 5.64
C LYS A 31 15.02 2.84 6.99
N GLY A 32 15.88 1.82 6.95
CA GLY A 32 16.43 1.19 8.15
C GLY A 32 15.37 0.43 8.95
N PHE A 33 14.37 -0.14 8.25
CA PHE A 33 13.20 -0.73 8.89
C PHE A 33 13.51 -1.93 9.78
N HIS A 34 14.64 -2.62 9.56
CA HIS A 34 15.12 -3.65 10.50
C HIS A 34 15.26 -3.10 11.94
N ARG A 35 15.90 -1.93 12.09
CA ARG A 35 16.02 -1.26 13.40
C ARG A 35 14.65 -0.78 13.89
N PHE A 36 13.78 -0.31 12.99
CA PHE A 36 12.43 0.13 13.34
C PHE A 36 11.62 -1.01 13.95
N CYS A 37 11.59 -2.17 13.30
CA CYS A 37 10.92 -3.37 13.78
C CYS A 37 11.46 -3.83 15.15
N ASN A 38 12.78 -3.80 15.35
CA ASN A 38 13.37 -4.23 16.62
C ASN A 38 13.01 -3.28 17.78
N VAL A 39 13.09 -1.96 17.56
CA VAL A 39 12.74 -0.96 18.59
C VAL A 39 11.25 -0.99 18.95
N HIS A 40 10.38 -1.33 17.99
CA HIS A 40 8.94 -1.44 18.20
C HIS A 40 8.49 -2.89 18.49
N ALA A 41 9.42 -3.82 18.71
CA ALA A 41 9.13 -5.21 19.06
C ALA A 41 8.09 -5.88 18.14
N PHE A 42 8.24 -5.70 16.83
CA PHE A 42 7.38 -6.36 15.86
C PHE A 42 7.60 -7.88 15.88
N ASN A 43 6.50 -8.62 15.72
CA ASN A 43 6.51 -10.07 15.65
C ASN A 43 7.37 -10.55 14.47
N LYS A 44 8.02 -11.70 14.65
CA LYS A 44 8.82 -12.38 13.65
C LYS A 44 8.22 -13.75 13.35
N PRO A 45 8.24 -14.24 12.10
CA PRO A 45 8.84 -13.61 10.90
C PRO A 45 8.04 -12.42 10.37
N ASN A 46 6.73 -12.37 10.63
CA ASN A 46 5.81 -11.34 10.13
C ASN A 46 4.97 -10.77 11.28
N ASP A 47 4.66 -9.48 11.19
CA ASP A 47 3.74 -8.80 12.10
C ASP A 47 2.50 -8.33 11.32
N LEU A 48 1.36 -8.97 11.59
CA LEU A 48 0.11 -8.69 10.90
C LEU A 48 -0.28 -7.22 11.00
N ASP A 49 -0.19 -6.66 12.20
CA ASP A 49 -0.59 -5.28 12.49
C ASP A 49 0.31 -4.30 11.72
N ALA A 50 1.62 -4.55 11.71
CA ALA A 50 2.56 -3.73 10.94
C ALA A 50 2.23 -3.72 9.44
N LEU A 51 1.90 -4.88 8.87
CA LEU A 51 1.52 -4.98 7.45
C LEU A 51 0.15 -4.35 7.18
N GLN A 52 -0.80 -4.46 8.12
CA GLN A 52 -2.08 -3.77 8.03
C GLN A 52 -1.93 -2.25 8.09
N LEU A 53 -0.98 -1.75 8.88
CA LEU A 53 -0.63 -0.34 8.90
C LEU A 53 -0.05 0.13 7.56
N MET A 54 0.84 -0.66 6.95
CA MET A 54 1.35 -0.40 5.59
C MET A 54 0.20 -0.33 4.57
N ASN A 55 -0.79 -1.23 4.68
CA ASN A 55 -1.96 -1.23 3.78
C ASN A 55 -2.87 -0.01 3.98
N LEU A 56 -3.05 0.47 5.21
CA LEU A 56 -3.78 1.71 5.49
C LEU A 56 -3.07 2.93 4.90
N ALA A 57 -1.74 3.00 5.04
CA ALA A 57 -0.93 4.05 4.43
C ALA A 57 -1.03 3.98 2.89
N GLY A 58 -0.93 2.79 2.30
CA GLY A 58 -1.06 2.59 0.86
C GLY A 58 -2.43 2.96 0.32
N MET A 59 -3.50 2.59 1.02
CA MET A 59 -4.86 3.00 0.66
C MET A 59 -5.02 4.53 0.71
N THR A 60 -4.44 5.19 1.71
CA THR A 60 -4.49 6.67 1.83
C THR A 60 -3.84 7.34 0.60
N VAL A 61 -2.69 6.82 0.15
CA VAL A 61 -2.05 7.29 -1.10
C VAL A 61 -2.96 7.08 -2.31
N MET A 62 -3.58 5.90 -2.44
CA MET A 62 -4.48 5.60 -3.56
C MET A 62 -5.78 6.42 -3.55
N GLN A 63 -6.26 6.83 -2.38
CA GLN A 63 -7.41 7.72 -2.27
C GLN A 63 -7.11 9.15 -2.74
N GLU A 64 -5.90 9.64 -2.46
CA GLU A 64 -5.45 10.96 -2.94
C GLU A 64 -5.17 10.94 -4.45
N PHE A 65 -4.51 9.89 -4.94
CA PHE A 65 -4.10 9.75 -6.34
C PHE A 65 -5.01 8.81 -7.13
N ASN A 66 -6.12 9.35 -7.65
CA ASN A 66 -7.10 8.59 -8.42
C ASN A 66 -6.60 8.00 -9.76
N GLU A 67 -5.42 8.42 -10.24
CA GLU A 67 -4.78 7.92 -11.45
C GLU A 67 -3.97 6.63 -11.21
N ILE A 68 -3.77 6.22 -9.95
CA ILE A 68 -3.17 4.92 -9.60
C ILE A 68 -4.12 3.78 -10.02
N ALA A 69 -3.57 2.80 -10.74
CA ALA A 69 -4.29 1.60 -11.18
C ALA A 69 -4.28 0.50 -10.11
N ILE A 70 -3.11 0.26 -9.53
CA ILE A 70 -2.86 -0.82 -8.57
C ILE A 70 -1.79 -0.37 -7.57
N GLY A 71 -2.00 -0.71 -6.30
CA GLY A 71 -0.97 -0.70 -5.26
C GLY A 71 -0.55 -2.12 -4.94
N TYR A 72 0.74 -2.36 -4.71
CA TYR A 72 1.24 -3.65 -4.27
C TYR A 72 2.26 -3.48 -3.13
N GLY A 73 1.99 -4.08 -1.98
CA GLY A 73 2.82 -3.97 -0.78
C GLY A 73 3.31 -5.31 -0.26
N GLN A 74 4.55 -5.32 0.22
CA GLN A 74 5.16 -6.47 0.88
C GLN A 74 6.27 -6.00 1.85
N SER A 75 6.40 -6.66 3.00
CA SER A 75 7.33 -6.24 4.06
C SER A 75 7.16 -4.74 4.39
N ASP A 76 8.21 -3.96 4.16
CA ASP A 76 8.38 -2.53 4.39
C ASP A 76 8.39 -1.73 3.06
N GLU A 77 8.08 -2.35 1.93
CA GLU A 77 7.97 -1.71 0.62
C GLU A 77 6.53 -1.64 0.09
N TYR A 78 6.27 -0.63 -0.75
CA TYR A 78 5.01 -0.48 -1.47
C TYR A 78 5.26 0.07 -2.87
N SER A 79 4.57 -0.46 -3.88
CA SER A 79 4.62 0.00 -5.26
C SER A 79 3.28 0.60 -5.66
N PHE A 80 3.28 1.82 -6.16
CA PHE A 80 2.10 2.50 -6.69
C PHE A 80 2.25 2.68 -8.20
N VAL A 81 1.35 2.06 -8.96
CA VAL A 81 1.38 2.07 -10.42
C VAL A 81 0.41 3.11 -10.95
N PHE A 82 0.91 4.23 -11.42
CA PHE A 82 0.12 5.23 -12.14
C PHE A 82 -0.09 4.80 -13.59
N ARG A 83 -1.30 5.04 -14.09
CA ARG A 83 -1.67 4.74 -15.48
C ARG A 83 -0.77 5.45 -16.49
N ARG A 84 -0.64 4.86 -17.68
CA ARG A 84 0.15 5.42 -18.78
C ARG A 84 -0.24 6.84 -19.16
N GLU A 85 -1.55 7.11 -19.14
CA GLU A 85 -2.14 8.40 -19.47
C GLU A 85 -2.10 9.37 -18.29
N ALA A 86 -1.52 8.99 -17.14
CA ALA A 86 -1.56 9.79 -15.94
C ALA A 86 -0.88 11.15 -16.15
N SER A 87 -1.54 12.21 -15.69
CA SER A 87 -1.10 13.60 -15.89
C SER A 87 -0.83 14.34 -14.57
N VAL A 88 -1.01 13.67 -13.43
CA VAL A 88 -0.69 14.15 -12.08
C VAL A 88 0.64 14.92 -12.05
N TYR A 89 0.58 16.15 -11.53
CA TYR A 89 1.70 17.08 -11.44
C TYR A 89 2.49 17.25 -12.76
N GLN A 90 1.83 17.14 -13.92
CA GLN A 90 2.47 17.19 -15.23
C GLN A 90 3.59 16.16 -15.41
N ARG A 91 3.48 15.01 -14.73
CA ARG A 91 4.48 13.93 -14.72
C ARG A 91 5.85 14.35 -14.21
N ARG A 92 5.92 15.40 -13.38
CA ARG A 92 7.16 15.84 -12.71
C ARG A 92 7.62 14.77 -11.72
N ARG A 93 8.79 14.18 -11.97
CA ARG A 93 9.34 13.10 -11.15
C ARG A 93 9.42 13.46 -9.67
N ASP A 94 10.01 14.61 -9.36
CA ASP A 94 10.24 15.02 -7.97
C ASP A 94 8.93 15.21 -7.21
N LYS A 95 7.90 15.75 -7.86
CA LYS A 95 6.57 15.91 -7.25
C LYS A 95 5.94 14.56 -6.95
N LEU A 96 5.98 13.62 -7.89
CA LEU A 96 5.40 12.29 -7.68
C LEU A 96 6.11 11.57 -6.54
N VAL A 97 7.44 11.51 -6.58
CA VAL A 97 8.27 10.85 -5.58
C VAL A 97 8.07 11.50 -4.20
N SER A 98 8.17 12.83 -4.10
CA SER A 98 8.09 13.53 -2.81
C SER A 98 6.70 13.43 -2.18
N TYR A 99 5.64 13.63 -2.98
CA TYR A 99 4.27 13.61 -2.44
C TYR A 99 3.87 12.20 -2.02
N VAL A 100 4.14 11.17 -2.83
CA VAL A 100 3.86 9.77 -2.46
C VAL A 100 4.62 9.39 -1.20
N ALA A 101 5.92 9.68 -1.10
CA ALA A 101 6.71 9.38 0.10
C ALA A 101 6.18 10.10 1.34
N SER A 102 5.92 11.42 1.22
CA SER A 102 5.44 12.23 2.35
C SER A 102 4.05 11.82 2.83
N LEU A 103 3.15 11.51 1.90
CA LEU A 103 1.79 11.10 2.21
C LEU A 103 1.76 9.70 2.81
N PHE A 104 2.56 8.77 2.29
CA PHE A 104 2.67 7.45 2.87
C PHE A 104 3.23 7.52 4.30
N THR A 105 4.31 8.28 4.51
CA THR A 105 4.92 8.45 5.83
C THR A 105 3.94 9.08 6.82
N SER A 106 3.25 10.16 6.43
CA SER A 106 2.29 10.83 7.30
C SER A 106 1.06 9.95 7.58
N ALA A 107 0.59 9.19 6.59
CA ALA A 107 -0.50 8.23 6.77
C ALA A 107 -0.10 7.07 7.69
N TYR A 108 1.12 6.55 7.57
CA TYR A 108 1.66 5.52 8.46
C TYR A 108 1.67 5.99 9.92
N MET A 109 2.10 7.24 10.16
CA MET A 109 2.06 7.83 11.50
C MET A 109 0.63 8.10 11.98
N PHE A 110 -0.24 8.60 11.10
CA PHE A 110 -1.64 8.93 11.41
C PHE A 110 -2.43 7.69 11.82
N HIS A 111 -2.25 6.58 11.10
CA HIS A 111 -2.96 5.32 11.36
C HIS A 111 -2.30 4.45 12.43
N TRP A 112 -1.13 4.84 12.96
CA TRP A 112 -0.40 4.04 13.95
C TRP A 112 -1.27 3.65 15.14
N LYS A 113 -1.91 4.64 15.78
CA LYS A 113 -2.75 4.39 16.97
C LYS A 113 -3.92 3.47 16.64
N ARG A 114 -4.53 3.61 15.46
CA ARG A 114 -5.68 2.77 15.05
C ARG A 114 -5.33 1.28 15.04
N ILE A 115 -4.11 0.95 14.64
CA ILE A 115 -3.64 -0.42 14.56
C ILE A 115 -3.06 -0.90 15.89
N PHE A 116 -2.26 -0.07 16.55
CA PHE A 116 -1.44 -0.49 17.68
C PHE A 116 -2.02 -0.17 19.07
N ASP A 117 -3.20 0.45 19.16
CA ASP A 117 -3.84 0.76 20.45
C ASP A 117 -4.04 -0.49 21.30
N GLN A 118 -4.52 -1.57 20.68
CA GLN A 118 -4.81 -2.83 21.36
C GLN A 118 -3.54 -3.50 21.93
N ARG A 119 -2.39 -3.27 21.31
CA ARG A 119 -1.08 -3.75 21.77
C ARG A 119 -0.35 -2.76 22.68
N ALA A 120 -0.97 -1.61 22.98
CA ALA A 120 -0.38 -0.50 23.72
C ALA A 120 1.01 -0.10 23.18
N LEU A 121 1.24 -0.28 21.87
CA LEU A 121 2.55 -0.06 21.28
C LEU A 121 2.67 1.40 20.84
N ALA A 122 3.49 2.16 21.56
CA ALA A 122 3.75 3.56 21.25
C ALA A 122 4.84 3.70 20.16
N MET A 123 4.63 4.61 19.21
CA MET A 123 5.67 5.00 18.25
C MET A 123 6.82 5.66 19.00
N ARG A 124 8.02 5.07 18.90
CA ARG A 124 9.24 5.53 19.60
C ARG A 124 9.95 6.66 18.87
N TYR A 125 9.95 6.61 17.54
CA TYR A 125 10.53 7.64 16.67
C TYR A 125 9.83 7.63 15.31
N PRO A 126 9.81 8.77 14.58
CA PRO A 126 9.13 8.84 13.27
C PRO A 126 9.83 7.93 12.24
N PRO A 127 9.07 7.14 11.46
CA PRO A 127 9.64 6.39 10.35
C PRO A 127 10.01 7.31 9.19
N SER A 128 10.79 6.79 8.25
CA SER A 128 11.12 7.46 7.00
C SER A 128 11.09 6.45 5.88
N PHE A 129 10.58 6.85 4.72
CA PHE A 129 10.53 6.02 3.53
C PHE A 129 11.30 6.71 2.41
N ASP A 130 12.13 5.94 1.70
CA ASP A 130 12.64 6.38 0.41
C ASP A 130 11.54 6.24 -0.65
N ALA A 131 11.72 6.88 -1.79
CA ALA A 131 10.85 6.69 -2.94
C ALA A 131 11.62 6.84 -4.24
N ARG A 132 11.24 6.07 -5.26
CA ARG A 132 11.78 6.18 -6.62
C ARG A 132 10.69 5.96 -7.65
N ALA A 133 10.76 6.70 -8.75
CA ALA A 133 9.90 6.50 -9.91
C ALA A 133 10.66 5.72 -10.99
N VAL A 134 10.03 4.69 -11.55
CA VAL A 134 10.53 3.88 -12.67
C VAL A 134 9.47 3.83 -13.76
N LEU A 135 9.89 3.94 -15.02
CA LEU A 135 8.98 3.91 -16.16
C LEU A 135 8.99 2.55 -16.84
N TYR A 136 7.81 2.02 -17.13
CA TYR A 136 7.64 0.80 -17.94
C TYR A 136 6.83 1.11 -19.21
N PRO A 137 7.39 0.84 -20.41
CA PRO A 137 6.79 1.24 -21.67
C PRO A 137 5.70 0.29 -22.17
N THR A 138 5.73 -0.98 -21.75
CA THR A 138 4.76 -2.01 -22.14
C THR A 138 3.98 -2.53 -20.92
N ASP A 139 2.83 -3.16 -21.17
CA ASP A 139 2.06 -3.82 -20.12
C ASP A 139 2.78 -5.07 -19.63
N GLU A 140 3.48 -5.77 -20.53
CA GLU A 140 4.37 -6.88 -20.21
C GLU A 140 5.46 -6.47 -19.21
N ASN A 141 6.16 -5.35 -19.45
CA ASN A 141 7.18 -4.88 -18.51
C ASN A 141 6.61 -4.53 -17.13
N LEU A 142 5.39 -3.98 -17.07
CA LEU A 142 4.71 -3.73 -15.80
C LEU A 142 4.36 -5.05 -15.08
N ARG A 143 3.83 -6.02 -15.82
CA ARG A 143 3.48 -7.35 -15.30
C ARG A 143 4.70 -8.08 -14.77
N ASP A 144 5.82 -8.04 -15.50
CA ASP A 144 7.10 -8.60 -15.08
C ASP A 144 7.61 -7.94 -13.81
N TYR A 145 7.53 -6.61 -13.71
CA TYR A 145 7.90 -5.89 -12.50
C TYR A 145 7.09 -6.36 -11.28
N LEU A 146 5.76 -6.43 -11.40
CA LEU A 146 4.90 -6.84 -10.30
C LEU A 146 5.09 -8.33 -9.95
N SER A 147 5.32 -9.17 -10.95
CA SER A 147 5.65 -10.59 -10.78
C SER A 147 6.98 -10.77 -10.07
N TRP A 148 7.99 -9.97 -10.43
CA TRP A 148 9.28 -9.95 -9.76
C TRP A 148 9.16 -9.55 -8.30
N ARG A 149 8.34 -8.54 -7.97
CA ARG A 149 8.07 -8.16 -6.58
C ARG A 149 7.36 -9.28 -5.82
N GLN A 150 6.38 -9.96 -6.41
CA GLN A 150 5.69 -11.06 -5.74
C GLN A 150 6.54 -12.33 -5.58
N ALA A 151 7.40 -12.65 -6.55
CA ALA A 151 8.35 -13.75 -6.44
C ALA A 151 9.34 -13.52 -5.28
N ASP A 152 9.78 -12.27 -5.09
CA ASP A 152 10.64 -11.83 -3.99
C ASP A 152 9.97 -12.07 -2.62
N VAL A 153 8.65 -11.83 -2.51
CA VAL A 153 7.89 -12.17 -1.28
C VAL A 153 8.00 -13.64 -0.94
N HIS A 154 7.80 -14.52 -1.92
CA HIS A 154 7.79 -15.96 -1.67
C HIS A 154 9.15 -16.44 -1.15
N VAL A 155 10.24 -15.96 -1.75
CA VAL A 155 11.61 -16.32 -1.36
C VAL A 155 11.94 -15.77 0.03
N ASN A 156 11.67 -14.49 0.27
CA ASN A 156 12.03 -13.83 1.53
C ASN A 156 11.16 -14.35 2.70
N ASN A 157 9.87 -14.57 2.48
CA ASN A 157 8.99 -15.09 3.52
C ASN A 157 9.36 -16.54 3.89
N LEU A 158 9.62 -17.42 2.92
CA LEU A 158 10.06 -18.79 3.21
C LEU A 158 11.40 -18.81 3.97
N TYR A 159 12.35 -17.97 3.56
CA TYR A 159 13.62 -17.81 4.28
C TYR A 159 13.39 -17.33 5.71
N ASN A 160 12.67 -16.22 5.89
CA ASN A 160 12.43 -15.60 7.20
C ASN A 160 11.65 -16.54 8.14
N THR A 161 10.62 -17.22 7.65
CA THR A 161 9.87 -18.19 8.46
C THR A 161 10.76 -19.32 8.94
N THR A 162 11.61 -19.87 8.07
CA THR A 162 12.56 -20.91 8.47
C THR A 162 13.59 -20.38 9.45
N PHE A 163 14.16 -19.21 9.17
CA PHE A 163 15.19 -18.56 9.98
C PHE A 163 14.69 -18.28 11.40
N TRP A 164 13.52 -17.66 11.55
CA TRP A 164 13.01 -17.28 12.86
C TRP A 164 12.53 -18.47 13.69
N ASN A 165 12.07 -19.57 13.06
CA ASN A 165 11.80 -20.81 13.78
C ASN A 165 13.08 -21.48 14.29
N LEU A 166 14.17 -21.46 13.52
CA LEU A 166 15.49 -21.93 13.97
C LEU A 166 16.02 -21.10 15.13
N VAL A 167 15.89 -19.78 15.06
CA VAL A 167 16.28 -18.89 16.18
C VAL A 167 15.43 -19.16 17.41
N ALA A 168 14.11 -19.35 17.25
CA ALA A 168 13.21 -19.70 18.34
C ALA A 168 13.50 -21.07 18.96
N SER A 169 14.09 -22.00 18.19
CA SER A 169 14.54 -23.31 18.70
C SER A 169 15.88 -23.26 19.45
N GLY A 170 16.44 -22.07 19.66
CA GLY A 170 17.65 -21.85 20.45
C GLY A 170 18.93 -21.63 19.65
N LEU A 171 18.87 -21.58 18.31
CA LEU A 171 20.05 -21.23 17.52
C LEU A 171 20.34 -19.73 17.62
N SER A 172 21.63 -19.36 17.57
CA SER A 172 22.00 -17.97 17.38
C SER A 172 21.65 -17.51 15.95
N ASN A 173 21.50 -16.21 15.74
CA ASN A 173 21.25 -15.65 14.41
C ASN A 173 22.32 -16.09 13.39
N ALA A 174 23.59 -16.14 13.80
CA ALA A 174 24.70 -16.54 12.93
C ALA A 174 24.64 -18.04 12.57
N ASP A 175 24.25 -18.89 13.53
CA ASP A 175 24.13 -20.33 13.29
C ASP A 175 22.92 -20.66 12.41
N ALA A 176 21.80 -19.95 12.61
CA ALA A 176 20.62 -20.07 11.76
C ALA A 176 20.92 -19.64 10.31
N GLU A 177 21.63 -18.53 10.11
CA GLU A 177 22.07 -18.08 8.79
C GLU A 177 22.99 -19.10 8.12
N LYS A 178 24.01 -19.59 8.84
CA LYS A 178 24.93 -20.62 8.35
C LYS A 178 24.20 -21.92 8.00
N ARG A 179 23.16 -22.29 8.76
CA ARG A 179 22.34 -23.47 8.49
C ARG A 179 21.51 -23.33 7.21
N LEU A 180 21.04 -22.13 6.91
CA LEU A 180 20.25 -21.85 5.71
C LEU A 180 21.10 -21.53 4.49
N GLN A 181 22.38 -21.25 4.66
CA GLN A 181 23.30 -20.95 3.57
C GLN A 181 23.38 -22.12 2.56
N GLY A 182 23.15 -21.81 1.28
CA GLY A 182 23.18 -22.80 0.20
C GLY A 182 21.96 -23.72 0.10
N THR A 183 20.98 -23.61 1.01
CA THR A 183 19.77 -24.43 0.96
C THR A 183 18.81 -23.97 -0.15
N LEU A 184 18.10 -24.93 -0.75
CA LEU A 184 17.05 -24.69 -1.72
C LEU A 184 15.70 -24.39 -1.04
N ALA A 185 14.67 -24.09 -1.84
CA ALA A 185 13.32 -23.89 -1.31
C ALA A 185 12.71 -25.19 -0.76
N SER A 186 13.00 -26.34 -1.38
CA SER A 186 12.59 -27.67 -0.90
C SER A 186 13.13 -27.93 0.51
N ASP A 187 14.41 -27.66 0.72
CA ASP A 187 15.09 -27.94 1.99
C ASP A 187 14.51 -27.09 3.13
N LYS A 188 14.18 -25.82 2.85
CA LYS A 188 13.52 -24.93 3.82
C LYS A 188 12.14 -25.44 4.20
N ASN A 189 11.36 -25.89 3.22
CA ASN A 189 10.05 -26.51 3.49
C ASN A 189 10.19 -27.79 4.32
N GLU A 190 11.19 -28.62 4.02
CA GLU A 190 11.46 -29.84 4.78
C GLU A 190 11.90 -29.52 6.23
N ILE A 191 12.75 -28.51 6.44
CA ILE A 191 13.13 -28.04 7.77
C ILE A 191 11.88 -27.60 8.56
N LEU A 192 11.03 -26.76 7.94
CA LEU A 192 9.79 -26.28 8.55
C LEU A 192 8.86 -27.43 8.95
N PHE A 193 8.66 -28.39 8.05
CA PHE A 193 7.74 -29.50 8.28
C PHE A 193 8.30 -30.50 9.29
N SER A 194 9.52 -30.99 9.08
CA SER A 194 10.09 -32.09 9.86
C SER A 194 10.51 -31.68 11.28
N GLN A 195 11.00 -30.45 11.47
CA GLN A 195 11.49 -29.99 12.78
C GLN A 195 10.43 -29.21 13.57
N PHE A 196 9.58 -28.45 12.87
CA PHE A 196 8.63 -27.54 13.51
C PHE A 196 7.17 -27.94 13.30
N GLY A 197 6.89 -28.94 12.46
CA GLY A 197 5.51 -29.32 12.12
C GLY A 197 4.77 -28.25 11.32
N ILE A 198 5.48 -27.30 10.72
CA ILE A 198 4.89 -26.15 10.01
C ILE A 198 4.79 -26.49 8.52
N ASN A 199 3.56 -26.51 8.01
CA ASN A 199 3.32 -26.54 6.58
C ASN A 199 3.26 -25.11 6.03
N TYR A 200 4.30 -24.67 5.31
CA TYR A 200 4.38 -23.32 4.76
C TYR A 200 3.17 -22.96 3.87
N ASN A 201 2.56 -23.92 3.18
CA ASN A 201 1.39 -23.66 2.34
C ASN A 201 0.14 -23.26 3.15
N ASN A 202 0.12 -23.54 4.44
CA ASN A 202 -0.95 -23.15 5.36
C ASN A 202 -0.69 -21.78 6.02
N GLU A 203 0.48 -21.17 5.81
CA GLU A 203 0.74 -19.81 6.26
C GLU A 203 -0.26 -18.82 5.62
N PRO A 204 -0.64 -17.74 6.33
CA PRO A 204 -1.53 -16.72 5.81
C PRO A 204 -1.12 -16.25 4.42
N VAL A 205 -2.09 -16.20 3.50
CA VAL A 205 -1.85 -15.87 2.09
C VAL A 205 -1.17 -14.51 1.94
N MET A 206 -1.55 -13.55 2.79
CA MET A 206 -0.95 -12.22 2.87
C MET A 206 0.57 -12.26 3.08
N TYR A 207 1.10 -13.18 3.89
CA TYR A 207 2.55 -13.32 4.11
C TYR A 207 3.25 -13.96 2.91
N ARG A 208 2.55 -14.83 2.18
CA ARG A 208 3.12 -15.56 1.03
C ARG A 208 3.04 -14.80 -0.29
N LYS A 209 2.06 -13.91 -0.45
CA LYS A 209 1.77 -13.23 -1.72
C LYS A 209 1.82 -11.70 -1.63
N GLY A 210 1.92 -11.13 -0.43
CA GLY A 210 1.81 -9.69 -0.21
C GLY A 210 0.35 -9.21 -0.31
N THR A 211 0.17 -7.89 -0.33
CA THR A 211 -1.15 -7.26 -0.45
C THR A 211 -1.25 -6.48 -1.74
N ILE A 212 -2.32 -6.73 -2.50
CA ILE A 212 -2.70 -5.95 -3.67
C ILE A 212 -3.81 -5.00 -3.24
N LEU A 213 -3.68 -3.72 -3.51
CA LEU A 213 -4.76 -2.74 -3.35
C LEU A 213 -5.33 -2.40 -4.72
N LEU A 214 -6.63 -2.64 -4.90
CA LEU A 214 -7.35 -2.27 -6.11
C LEU A 214 -8.54 -1.36 -5.82
N PRO A 215 -8.79 -0.32 -6.63
CA PRO A 215 -9.99 0.47 -6.54
C PRO A 215 -11.19 -0.30 -7.12
N LYS A 216 -12.12 -0.74 -6.28
CA LYS A 216 -13.32 -1.49 -6.67
C LYS A 216 -14.59 -0.71 -6.37
N SER A 217 -15.64 -0.96 -7.16
CA SER A 217 -16.99 -0.52 -6.83
C SER A 217 -17.62 -1.51 -5.87
N VAL A 218 -18.02 -1.08 -4.68
CA VAL A 218 -18.66 -1.92 -3.65
C VAL A 218 -20.05 -1.38 -3.31
N ASN A 219 -20.93 -2.24 -2.79
CA ASN A 219 -22.21 -1.80 -2.26
C ASN A 219 -22.06 -1.53 -0.76
N ALA A 220 -22.14 -0.25 -0.37
CA ALA A 220 -22.15 0.17 1.02
C ALA A 220 -23.49 0.85 1.31
N ASP A 221 -24.32 0.21 2.13
CA ASP A 221 -25.66 0.67 2.53
C ASP A 221 -26.59 0.98 1.34
N GLY A 222 -26.62 0.10 0.35
CA GLY A 222 -27.49 0.24 -0.83
C GLY A 222 -27.00 1.27 -1.85
N LYS A 223 -25.80 1.85 -1.67
CA LYS A 223 -25.18 2.77 -2.63
C LYS A 223 -23.87 2.22 -3.16
N LYS A 224 -23.68 2.31 -4.48
CA LYS A 224 -22.41 2.00 -5.16
C LYS A 224 -21.37 3.05 -4.74
N GLN A 225 -20.31 2.62 -4.07
CA GLN A 225 -19.19 3.44 -3.62
C GLN A 225 -17.89 2.87 -4.18
N ARG A 226 -16.87 3.72 -4.35
CA ARG A 226 -15.55 3.27 -4.81
C ARG A 226 -14.60 3.17 -3.64
N PHE A 227 -14.22 1.95 -3.27
CA PHE A 227 -13.28 1.66 -2.18
C PHE A 227 -11.96 1.12 -2.73
N ILE A 228 -10.90 1.30 -1.97
CA ILE A 228 -9.65 0.57 -2.17
C ILE A 228 -9.76 -0.75 -1.40
N VAL A 229 -9.69 -1.88 -2.10
CA VAL A 229 -9.88 -3.21 -1.53
C VAL A 229 -8.55 -3.97 -1.50
N PRO A 230 -8.17 -4.57 -0.35
CA PRO A 230 -7.02 -5.46 -0.26
C PRO A 230 -7.36 -6.86 -0.78
N LEU A 231 -6.55 -7.35 -1.71
CA LEU A 231 -6.62 -8.69 -2.29
C LEU A 231 -5.30 -9.43 -2.06
N PHE A 232 -5.37 -10.76 -1.92
CA PHE A 232 -4.22 -11.62 -1.65
C PHE A 232 -4.07 -12.69 -2.75
N GLU A 233 -3.98 -12.23 -3.99
CA GLU A 233 -4.02 -13.06 -5.19
C GLU A 233 -2.64 -13.22 -5.86
N ASP A 234 -2.55 -14.13 -6.83
CA ASP A 234 -1.35 -14.33 -7.65
C ASP A 234 -1.26 -13.29 -8.78
N LEU A 235 -0.25 -12.42 -8.77
CA LEU A 235 0.03 -11.46 -9.83
C LEU A 235 0.86 -12.06 -10.98
N ILE A 236 1.49 -13.21 -10.76
CA ILE A 236 2.40 -13.84 -11.73
C ILE A 236 1.58 -14.43 -12.89
N GLY A 237 0.55 -15.23 -12.57
CA GLY A 237 -0.30 -15.88 -13.57
C GLY A 237 -1.30 -14.94 -14.27
N ASP A 238 -1.73 -15.33 -15.47
CA ASP A 238 -2.72 -14.59 -16.29
C ASP A 238 -4.11 -14.48 -15.64
N ALA A 239 -4.43 -15.35 -14.68
CA ALA A 239 -5.73 -15.40 -14.04
C ALA A 239 -6.12 -14.06 -13.38
N PHE A 240 -5.18 -13.42 -12.69
CA PHE A 240 -5.42 -12.10 -12.07
C PHE A 240 -5.70 -11.03 -13.12
N TRP A 241 -4.89 -10.97 -14.16
CA TRP A 241 -5.01 -9.95 -15.22
C TRP A 241 -6.30 -10.11 -16.02
N THR A 242 -6.75 -11.34 -16.21
CA THR A 242 -8.03 -11.66 -16.86
C THR A 242 -9.22 -11.29 -15.96
N LYS A 243 -9.10 -11.53 -14.64
CA LYS A 243 -10.12 -11.19 -13.64
C LYS A 243 -10.23 -9.68 -13.40
N HIS A 244 -9.12 -8.95 -13.58
CA HIS A 244 -9.01 -7.52 -13.29
C HIS A 244 -8.46 -6.73 -14.49
N PRO A 245 -9.15 -6.74 -15.63
CA PRO A 245 -8.69 -6.07 -16.84
C PRO A 245 -8.59 -4.55 -16.67
N GLU A 246 -9.31 -3.96 -15.71
CA GLU A 246 -9.33 -2.53 -15.42
C GLU A 246 -7.99 -1.96 -14.90
N VAL A 247 -7.06 -2.85 -14.51
CA VAL A 247 -5.71 -2.50 -14.12
C VAL A 247 -4.91 -2.02 -15.33
N LEU A 248 -4.99 -2.76 -16.45
CA LEU A 248 -4.25 -2.47 -17.69
C LEU A 248 -5.04 -1.56 -18.63
N ASP A 249 -6.36 -1.75 -18.72
CA ASP A 249 -7.25 -0.91 -19.53
C ASP A 249 -8.25 -0.16 -18.66
N LYS A 250 -8.05 1.15 -18.49
CA LYS A 250 -8.97 2.03 -17.73
C LYS A 250 -10.42 1.98 -18.26
N LYS A 251 -10.62 1.66 -19.55
CA LYS A 251 -11.95 1.59 -20.17
C LYS A 251 -12.63 0.25 -19.97
N ALA A 252 -11.92 -0.79 -19.55
CA ALA A 252 -12.49 -2.07 -19.21
C ALA A 252 -13.43 -1.88 -18.00
N LYS A 253 -14.73 -1.91 -18.27
CA LYS A 253 -15.75 -1.82 -17.22
C LYS A 253 -15.94 -3.18 -16.60
N THR A 254 -15.47 -3.36 -15.38
CA THR A 254 -16.05 -4.36 -14.47
C THR A 254 -17.26 -3.72 -13.82
N ASP A 255 -18.41 -3.69 -14.51
CA ASP A 255 -19.64 -3.08 -13.98
C ASP A 255 -20.21 -3.83 -12.76
N THR A 256 -19.63 -4.99 -12.45
CA THR A 256 -19.87 -5.80 -11.27
C THR A 256 -19.50 -5.06 -9.99
N VAL A 257 -20.46 -5.01 -9.07
CA VAL A 257 -20.21 -4.68 -7.68
C VAL A 257 -19.32 -5.77 -7.10
N TYR A 258 -18.22 -5.37 -6.46
CA TYR A 258 -17.34 -6.27 -5.75
C TYR A 258 -17.94 -6.58 -4.38
N GLU A 259 -18.19 -7.86 -4.12
CA GLU A 259 -18.66 -8.35 -2.84
C GLU A 259 -17.52 -8.38 -1.84
N LEU A 260 -17.68 -7.64 -0.74
CA LEU A 260 -16.60 -7.48 0.25
C LEU A 260 -16.41 -8.72 1.13
N ASP A 261 -17.39 -9.64 1.21
CA ASP A 261 -17.39 -10.90 1.96
C ASP A 261 -16.31 -11.04 3.05
N GLU A 262 -15.24 -11.79 2.77
CA GLU A 262 -14.12 -12.08 3.67
C GLU A 262 -13.21 -10.86 3.96
N HIS A 263 -13.26 -9.83 3.14
CA HIS A 263 -12.50 -8.59 3.27
C HIS A 263 -13.19 -7.54 4.16
N LYS A 264 -14.46 -7.72 4.56
CA LYS A 264 -15.21 -6.74 5.38
C LYS A 264 -14.53 -6.38 6.68
N THR A 265 -13.79 -7.32 7.27
CA THR A 265 -13.07 -7.13 8.54
C THR A 265 -11.68 -6.52 8.38
N GLN A 266 -11.20 -6.33 7.14
CA GLN A 266 -9.88 -5.76 6.90
C GLN A 266 -9.86 -4.29 7.35
N PRO A 267 -8.84 -3.85 8.11
CA PRO A 267 -8.71 -2.47 8.60
C PRO A 267 -8.91 -1.40 7.52
N VAL A 268 -8.42 -1.67 6.30
CA VAL A 268 -8.58 -0.80 5.12
C VAL A 268 -10.06 -0.58 4.76
N ILE A 269 -10.90 -1.62 4.84
CA ILE A 269 -12.33 -1.52 4.55
C ILE A 269 -13.07 -0.85 5.70
N LEU A 270 -12.78 -1.25 6.94
CA LEU A 270 -13.40 -0.65 8.14
C LEU A 270 -13.17 0.86 8.23
N TYR A 271 -11.95 1.32 7.91
CA TYR A 271 -11.65 2.75 7.88
C TYR A 271 -12.49 3.50 6.84
N GLN A 272 -12.64 2.94 5.64
CA GLN A 272 -13.40 3.57 4.55
C GLN A 272 -14.90 3.66 4.87
N LEU A 273 -15.47 2.60 5.47
CA LEU A 273 -16.83 2.61 5.99
C LEU A 273 -17.03 3.68 7.06
N GLU A 274 -16.12 3.74 8.04
CA GLU A 274 -16.18 4.73 9.12
C GLU A 274 -16.09 6.18 8.60
N VAL A 275 -15.20 6.45 7.64
CA VAL A 275 -15.09 7.77 7.00
C VAL A 275 -16.39 8.12 6.27
N GLN A 276 -17.01 7.16 5.59
CA GLN A 276 -18.29 7.36 4.91
C GLN A 276 -19.40 7.69 5.92
N ASP A 277 -19.48 6.98 7.04
CA ASP A 277 -20.51 7.22 8.06
C ASP A 277 -20.33 8.56 8.76
N ARG A 278 -19.08 8.96 9.05
CA ARG A 278 -18.78 10.31 9.56
C ARG A 278 -19.21 11.40 8.57
N ARG A 279 -19.00 11.21 7.27
CA ARG A 279 -19.45 12.16 6.23
C ARG A 279 -20.98 12.26 6.18
N LYS A 280 -21.71 11.13 6.26
CA LYS A 280 -23.18 11.13 6.34
C LYS A 280 -23.67 11.88 7.59
N ALA A 281 -23.08 11.60 8.75
CA ALA A 281 -23.44 12.24 10.01
C ALA A 281 -23.16 13.75 10.00
N GLY A 282 -22.07 14.18 9.37
CA GLY A 282 -21.76 15.60 9.15
C GLY A 282 -22.75 16.30 8.23
N MET A 283 -23.18 15.65 7.14
CA MET A 283 -24.20 16.17 6.23
C MET A 283 -25.61 16.22 6.85
N SER A 284 -25.91 15.36 7.81
CA SER A 284 -27.19 15.36 8.54
C SER A 284 -27.30 16.53 9.54
N LYS A 285 -26.19 17.15 9.95
CA LYS A 285 -26.17 18.24 10.94
C LYS A 285 -26.21 19.65 10.35
N THR A 286 -26.28 19.81 9.03
CA THR A 286 -26.56 21.12 8.40
C THR A 286 -28.06 21.40 8.42
N GLU A 287 -28.51 22.15 9.43
CA GLU A 287 -29.87 22.69 9.55
C GLU A 287 -30.30 23.53 8.32
N PRO A 288 -31.60 23.59 7.99
CA PRO A 288 -32.10 24.39 6.89
C PRO A 288 -31.86 25.87 7.18
N LYS A 289 -31.25 26.59 6.22
CA LYS A 289 -31.09 28.05 6.25
C LYS A 289 -32.40 28.71 6.69
N ALA A 290 -32.38 29.35 7.85
CA ALA A 290 -33.45 30.24 8.29
C ALA A 290 -33.71 31.25 7.17
N LYS A 291 -34.92 31.23 6.61
CA LYS A 291 -35.43 32.35 5.80
C LYS A 291 -35.54 33.54 6.74
N VAL A 292 -34.57 34.45 6.68
CA VAL A 292 -34.72 35.80 7.21
C VAL A 292 -35.78 36.47 6.34
N LEU A 293 -37.01 36.53 6.84
CA LEU A 293 -38.04 37.43 6.34
C LEU A 293 -37.60 38.84 6.74
N LEU A 294 -37.19 39.64 5.76
CA LEU A 294 -37.08 41.09 5.91
C LEU A 294 -38.51 41.65 5.90
N GLU A 295 -38.96 42.18 7.03
CA GLU A 295 -40.11 43.09 7.06
C GLU A 295 -39.70 44.43 6.42
N PRO A 296 -40.56 45.06 5.61
CA PRO A 296 -40.28 46.37 5.05
C PRO A 296 -40.57 47.46 6.09
N ASP A 297 -39.60 48.36 6.29
CA ASP A 297 -39.76 49.61 7.03
C ASP A 297 -40.95 50.40 6.50
N SER A 298 -41.93 50.68 7.37
CA SER A 298 -42.95 51.70 7.17
C SER A 298 -42.51 52.99 7.87
N SER A 299 -42.39 54.03 7.05
CA SER A 299 -42.38 55.47 7.37
C SER A 299 -43.39 55.90 8.42
#